data_AF-A0A7C4UJM6-F1
#
_entry.id   AF-A0A7C4UJM6-F1
#
_cell.length_a   1.000
_cell.length_b   1.000
_cell.length_c   1.000
_cell.angle_alpha   90.00
_cell.angle_beta   90.00
_cell.angle_gamma   90.00
#
_symmetry.space_group_name_H-M   'P 1'
#
loop_
_entity.id
_entity.type
_entity.pdbx_description
1 polymer ?
#
loop_
_entity_poly.entity_id
_entity_poly.type
_entity_poly.pdbx_seq_one_letter_code
_entity_poly.pdbx_strand_id
1 'polypeptide(L)' 'MSRRHNDSNVLCLSADLLGDEVIERIVRIWLNTDFEGGRHARRVDKIIKYENGAKEK' A
#
# COMPACT_ATOMS: atom_id res chain seq x y z
N MET A 1 6.59 3.51 -4.12
CA MET A 1 5.92 2.41 -4.86
C MET A 1 4.69 1.92 -4.10
N SER A 2 4.82 1.28 -2.92
CA SER A 2 3.68 0.79 -2.13
C SER A 2 2.61 1.87 -1.85
N ARG A 3 2.86 2.83 -0.95
CA ARG A 3 1.91 3.91 -0.63
C ARG A 3 1.59 4.78 -1.86
N ARG A 4 2.62 5.32 -2.52
CA ARG A 4 2.49 6.25 -3.66
C ARG A 4 1.66 5.72 -4.84
N HIS A 5 1.76 4.43 -5.20
CA HIS A 5 1.10 3.88 -6.39
C HIS A 5 -0.05 2.93 -6.10
N ASN A 6 -0.10 2.32 -4.92
CA ASN A 6 -1.12 1.33 -4.61
C ASN A 6 -2.10 1.83 -3.55
N ASP A 7 -1.88 3.03 -3.01
CA ASP A 7 -2.63 3.55 -1.87
C ASP A 7 -2.73 2.53 -0.72
N SER A 8 -1.64 1.79 -0.50
CA SER A 8 -1.64 0.74 0.53
C SER A 8 -1.93 1.33 1.89
N ASN A 9 -2.80 0.66 2.64
CA ASN A 9 -3.23 1.01 4.00
C ASN A 9 -2.62 0.10 5.08
N VAL A 10 -1.98 -1.00 4.66
CA VAL A 10 -1.24 -1.93 5.53
C VAL A 10 0.16 -2.11 4.98
N LEU A 11 1.14 -2.08 5.88
CA LEU A 11 2.55 -2.34 5.63
C LEU A 11 3.00 -3.52 6.49
N CYS A 12 3.52 -4.58 5.86
CA CYS A 12 4.07 -5.74 6.55
C CYS A 12 5.60 -5.72 6.45
N LEU A 13 6.29 -5.87 7.58
CA LEU A 13 7.75 -5.90 7.68
C LEU A 13 8.18 -7.15 8.46
N SER A 14 9.32 -7.74 8.07
CA SER A 14 9.89 -8.88 8.79
C SER A 14 10.75 -8.37 9.95
N ALA A 15 10.47 -8.88 11.16
CA ALA A 15 11.22 -8.52 12.36
C ALA A 15 12.63 -9.13 12.38
N ASP A 16 12.79 -10.35 11.85
CA ASP A 16 14.07 -11.07 11.93
C ASP A 16 15.08 -10.67 10.85
N LEU A 17 14.61 -10.04 9.76
CA LEU A 17 15.45 -9.69 8.60
C LEU A 17 15.84 -8.21 8.54
N LEU A 18 15.18 -7.35 9.31
CA LEU A 18 15.38 -5.90 9.27
C LEU A 18 15.81 -5.41 10.66
N GLY A 19 16.85 -4.59 10.71
CA GLY A 19 17.22 -3.88 11.93
C GLY A 19 16.25 -2.75 12.26
N ASP A 20 16.16 -2.40 13.55
CA ASP A 20 15.20 -1.42 14.07
C ASP A 20 15.25 -0.06 13.37
N GLU A 21 16.46 0.47 13.10
CA GLU A 21 16.64 1.75 12.41
C GLU A 21 16.06 1.72 10.99
N VAL A 22 16.22 0.59 10.29
CA VAL A 22 15.67 0.40 8.95
C VAL A 22 14.15 0.34 9.00
N ILE A 23 13.59 -0.38 9.99
CA ILE A 23 12.14 -0.46 10.21
C ILE A 23 11.57 0.94 10.46
N GLU A 24 12.15 1.72 11.39
CA GLU A 24 11.67 3.07 11.71
C GLU A 24 11.68 3.97 10.47
N ARG A 25 12.78 3.95 9.71
CA ARG A 25 12.90 4.73 8.48
C ARG A 25 11.87 4.34 7.43
N ILE A 26 11.64 3.04 7.21
CA ILE A 26 10.63 2.56 6.26
C ILE A 26 9.24 3.02 6.68
N VAL A 27 8.88 2.85 7.97
CA VAL A 27 7.58 3.26 8.50
C VAL A 27 7.38 4.76 8.34
N ARG A 28 8.38 5.57 8.70
CA ARG A 28 8.32 7.03 8.54
C ARG A 28 8.13 7.44 7.09
N ILE A 29 8.88 6.85 6.15
CA ILE A 29 8.71 7.15 4.73
C ILE A 29 7.30 6.74 4.27
N TRP A 30 6.82 5.56 4.64
CA TRP A 30 5.52 5.06 4.22
C TRP A 30 4.36 5.93 4.74
N LEU A 31 4.39 6.34 6.02
CA LEU A 31 3.38 7.20 6.63
C LEU A 31 3.33 8.60 6.00
N ASN A 32 4.48 9.16 5.62
CA ASN A 32 4.58 10.51 5.07
C ASN A 32 4.56 10.54 3.53
N THR A 33 4.38 9.41 2.87
CA THR A 33 4.27 9.36 1.41
C THR A 33 2.82 9.51 1.01
N ASP A 34 2.49 10.57 0.28
CA ASP A 34 1.15 10.72 -0.28
C ASP A 34 0.90 9.76 -1.45
N PHE A 35 -0.37 9.42 -1.65
CA PHE A 35 -0.82 8.71 -2.82
C PHE A 35 -0.86 9.63 -4.05
N GLU A 36 -0.28 9.18 -5.17
CA GLU A 36 -0.15 10.00 -6.39
C GLU A 36 -1.44 10.06 -7.22
N GLY A 37 -2.35 9.10 -7.05
CA GLY A 37 -3.61 9.08 -7.79
C GLY A 37 -3.44 8.92 -9.31
N GLY A 38 -4.28 9.60 -10.10
CA GLY A 38 -4.24 9.58 -11.56
C GLY A 38 -4.33 8.17 -12.17
N ARG A 39 -3.28 7.73 -12.87
CA ARG A 39 -3.21 6.37 -13.45
C ARG A 39 -3.23 5.27 -12.39
N HIS A 40 -2.82 5.57 -11.16
CA HIS A 40 -2.75 4.64 -10.05
C HIS A 40 -4.12 4.38 -9.44
N ALA A 41 -4.93 5.43 -9.27
CA ALA A 41 -6.33 5.30 -8.82
C ALA A 41 -7.13 4.38 -9.76
N ARG A 42 -6.96 4.52 -11.08
CA ARG A 42 -7.59 3.64 -12.08
C ARG A 42 -7.25 2.14 -11.90
N ARG A 43 -6.12 1.80 -11.28
CA ARG A 43 -5.73 0.40 -11.01
C ARG A 43 -6.33 -0.08 -9.69
N VAL A 44 -6.30 0.76 -8.66
CA VAL A 44 -6.96 0.49 -7.37
C VAL A 44 -8.47 0.24 -7.58
N ASP A 45 -9.13 1.06 -8.41
CA ASP A 45 -10.55 0.89 -8.76
C ASP A 45 -10.86 -0.47 -9.41
N LYS A 46 -9.92 -1.04 -10.17
CA LYS A 46 -10.12 -2.36 -10.78
C LYS A 46 -10.14 -3.46 -9.72
N ILE A 47 -9.28 -3.35 -8.70
CA ILE A 47 -9.23 -4.28 -7.57
C ILE A 47 -10.55 -4.20 -6.79
N ILE A 48 -10.98 -2.98 -6.43
CA ILE A 48 -12.24 -2.75 -5.71
C ILE A 48 -13.44 -3.32 -6.48
N LYS A 49 -13.51 -3.06 -7.80
CA LYS A 49 -14.58 -3.60 -8.66
C LYS A 49 -14.59 -5.13 -8.66
N TYR A 50 -13.43 -5.75 -8.73
CA TYR A 50 -13.32 -7.20 -8.70
C TYR A 50 -13.78 -7.78 -7.35
N GLU A 51 -13.33 -7.18 -6.24
CA GLU A 51 -13.72 -7.60 -4.89
C GLU A 51 -15.23 -7.45 -4.63
N ASN A 52 -15.85 -6.37 -5.14
CA ASN A 52 -17.30 -6.18 -5.01
C ASN A 52 -18.08 -7.18 -5.88
N GLY A 53 -17.65 -7.44 -7.11
CA GLY A 53 -18.27 -8.45 -7.98
C GLY A 53 -18.10 -9.89 -7.46
N ALA A 54 -17.09 -10.16 -6.64
CA ALA A 54 -16.92 -11.44 -5.96
C ALA A 54 -17.85 -11.62 -4.74
N LYS A 55 -18.39 -10.54 -4.16
CA LYS A 55 -19.32 -10.59 -3.03
C LYS A 55 -20.78 -10.86 -3.45
N GLU A 56 -21.10 -10.69 -4.73
CA GLU A 56 -22.45 -10.89 -5.28
C GLU A 56 -22.67 -12.32 -5.81
N LYS A 57 -21.70 -13.22 -5.63
CA LYS A 57 -21.79 -14.65 -5.93
C LYS A 57 -21.83 -15.47 -4.64
#